data_AF-A0A3P7Q3Z2-F1
#
_entry.id   AF-A0A3P7Q3Z2-F1
#
_cell.length_a   1.000
_cell.length_b   1.000
_cell.length_c   1.000
_cell.angle_alpha   90.00
_cell.angle_beta   90.00
_cell.angle_gamma   90.00
#
_symmetry.space_group_name_H-M   'P 1'
#
loop_
_entity.id
_entity.type
_entity.pdbx_description
1 polymer ?
#
loop_
_entity_poly.entity_id
_entity_poly.type
_entity_poly.pdbx_seq_one_letter_code
_entity_poly.pdbx_strand_id
1 'polypeptide(L)'
;MKEQIAKEEEALKISQKRVEEFNEMIAAIEERRKIAEEGHKAAVAALKKFEKELKEYDKDIKMHQNKVDATDKKLVSLKSKKEAMEMDIQKYKDEAVAYKKLAHQKMKSHPWINDEKSHFGKKNTEYDFTGLWLGGLLLELVFY
;
A
#
# COMPACT_ATOMS: atom_id res chain seq x y z
N MET A 1 -89.13 -32.20 -25.27
CA MET A 1 -88.21 -31.98 -26.40
C MET A 1 -87.80 -30.51 -26.53
N LYS A 2 -88.71 -29.55 -26.78
CA LYS A 2 -88.36 -28.11 -26.87
C LYS A 2 -87.70 -27.53 -25.61
N GLU A 3 -88.16 -27.95 -24.43
CA GLU A 3 -87.66 -27.47 -23.14
C GLU A 3 -86.25 -27.98 -22.78
N GLN A 4 -85.88 -29.16 -23.28
CA GLN A 4 -84.52 -29.71 -23.13
C GLN A 4 -83.54 -28.99 -24.04
N ILE A 5 -83.92 -28.72 -25.28
CA ILE A 5 -83.11 -27.97 -26.24
C ILE A 5 -82.79 -26.56 -25.69
N ALA A 6 -83.78 -25.87 -25.12
CA ALA A 6 -83.56 -24.56 -24.51
C ALA A 6 -82.57 -24.59 -23.34
N LYS A 7 -82.63 -25.61 -22.47
CA LYS A 7 -81.67 -25.77 -21.36
C LYS A 7 -80.26 -26.08 -21.86
N GLU A 8 -80.13 -26.89 -22.90
CA GLU A 8 -78.83 -27.21 -23.50
C GLU A 8 -78.22 -25.99 -24.21
N GLU A 9 -79.02 -25.18 -24.92
CA GLU A 9 -78.57 -23.92 -25.53
C GLU A 9 -78.08 -22.92 -24.47
N GLU A 10 -78.79 -22.81 -23.34
CA GLU A 10 -78.40 -21.95 -22.23
C GLU A 10 -77.10 -22.43 -21.56
N ALA A 11 -76.97 -23.74 -21.35
CA ALA A 11 -75.74 -24.36 -20.85
C ALA A 11 -74.55 -24.14 -21.80
N LEU A 12 -74.78 -24.23 -23.12
CA LEU A 12 -73.75 -24.00 -24.13
C LEU A 12 -73.29 -22.55 -24.12
N LYS A 13 -74.22 -21.60 -23.97
CA LYS A 13 -73.94 -20.16 -23.88
C LYS A 13 -73.14 -19.82 -22.62
N ILE A 14 -73.45 -20.45 -21.49
CA ILE A 14 -72.67 -20.32 -20.25
C ILE A 14 -71.26 -20.88 -20.45
N SER A 15 -71.12 -22.05 -21.09
CA SER A 15 -69.83 -22.65 -21.38
C SER A 15 -68.97 -21.77 -22.31
N GLN A 16 -69.58 -21.16 -23.34
CA GLN A 16 -68.89 -20.24 -24.25
C GLN A 16 -68.34 -19.03 -23.50
N LYS A 17 -69.15 -18.37 -22.66
CA LYS A 17 -68.69 -17.25 -21.83
C LYS A 17 -67.52 -17.64 -20.92
N ARG A 18 -67.59 -18.82 -20.29
CA ARG A 18 -66.51 -19.30 -19.42
C ARG A 18 -65.22 -19.54 -20.20
N VAL A 19 -65.32 -20.03 -21.45
CA VAL A 19 -64.14 -20.18 -22.33
C VAL A 19 -63.54 -18.83 -22.70
N GLU A 20 -64.38 -17.83 -23.01
CA GLU A 20 -63.93 -16.45 -23.26
C GLU A 20 -63.21 -15.86 -22.04
N GLU A 21 -63.79 -15.97 -20.85
CA GLU A 21 -63.17 -15.54 -19.58
C GLU A 21 -61.83 -16.23 -19.33
N PHE A 22 -61.72 -17.54 -19.60
CA PHE A 22 -60.45 -18.26 -19.47
C PHE A 22 -59.41 -17.81 -20.50
N ASN A 23 -59.81 -17.54 -21.74
CA ASN A 23 -58.88 -17.05 -22.76
C ASN A 23 -58.33 -15.66 -22.40
N GLU A 24 -59.17 -14.77 -21.87
CA GLU A 24 -58.72 -13.47 -21.34
C GLU A 24 -57.74 -13.63 -20.18
N MET A 25 -58.02 -14.57 -19.28
CA MET A 25 -57.14 -14.86 -18.14
C MET A 25 -55.79 -15.43 -18.59
N ILE A 26 -55.78 -16.31 -19.59
CA ILE A 26 -54.55 -16.87 -20.19
C ILE A 26 -53.73 -15.75 -20.83
N ALA A 27 -54.35 -14.87 -21.63
CA ALA A 27 -53.65 -13.74 -22.25
C ALA A 27 -53.02 -12.81 -21.21
N ALA A 28 -53.73 -12.54 -20.10
CA ALA A 28 -53.20 -11.74 -19.00
C ALA A 28 -52.01 -12.43 -18.28
N ILE A 29 -52.04 -13.76 -18.14
CA ILE A 29 -50.94 -14.53 -17.55
C ILE A 29 -49.72 -14.54 -18.48
N GLU A 30 -49.92 -14.72 -19.79
CA GLU A 30 -48.84 -14.70 -20.77
C GLU A 30 -48.10 -13.36 -20.77
N GLU A 31 -48.83 -12.26 -20.69
CA GLU A 31 -48.18 -10.95 -20.71
C GLU A 31 -47.41 -10.66 -19.42
N ARG A 32 -47.94 -11.08 -18.26
CA ARG A 32 -47.19 -11.06 -17.00
C ARG A 32 -45.93 -11.93 -17.05
N ARG A 33 -46.03 -13.11 -17.66
CA ARG A 33 -44.89 -14.02 -17.85
C ARG A 33 -43.82 -13.37 -18.72
N LYS A 34 -44.20 -12.71 -19.81
CA LYS A 34 -43.25 -12.02 -20.69
C LYS A 34 -42.50 -10.89 -19.97
N ILE A 35 -43.22 -10.07 -19.21
CA ILE A 35 -42.61 -9.02 -18.37
C ILE A 35 -41.64 -9.63 -17.36
N ALA A 36 -42.03 -10.74 -16.72
CA ALA A 36 -41.17 -11.43 -15.76
C ALA A 36 -39.91 -12.03 -16.42
N GLU A 37 -40.02 -12.61 -17.61
CA GLU A 37 -38.88 -13.13 -18.38
C GLU A 37 -37.91 -12.01 -18.79
N GLU A 38 -38.42 -10.84 -19.21
CA GLU A 38 -37.59 -9.67 -19.52
C GLU A 38 -36.87 -9.14 -18.27
N GLY A 39 -37.60 -9.01 -17.15
CA GLY A 39 -37.02 -8.64 -15.86
C GLY A 39 -35.93 -9.62 -15.40
N HIS A 40 -36.16 -10.91 -15.57
CA HIS A 40 -35.17 -11.95 -15.23
C HIS A 40 -33.92 -11.84 -16.11
N LYS A 41 -34.07 -11.66 -17.43
CA LYS A 41 -32.93 -11.46 -18.36
C LYS A 41 -32.12 -10.23 -17.97
N ALA A 42 -32.77 -9.13 -17.62
CA ALA A 42 -32.09 -7.91 -17.16
C ALA A 42 -31.32 -8.15 -15.85
N ALA A 43 -31.93 -8.83 -14.87
CA ALA A 43 -31.28 -9.16 -13.62
C ALA A 43 -30.05 -10.08 -13.81
N VAL A 44 -30.15 -11.09 -14.67
CA VAL A 44 -29.02 -11.99 -15.00
C VAL A 44 -27.90 -11.21 -15.70
N ALA A 45 -28.24 -10.28 -16.60
CA ALA A 45 -27.24 -9.43 -17.25
C ALA A 45 -26.53 -8.51 -16.24
N ALA A 46 -27.25 -7.95 -15.27
CA ALA A 46 -26.68 -7.14 -14.20
C ALA A 46 -25.76 -7.97 -13.30
N LEU A 47 -26.18 -9.17 -12.89
CA LEU A 47 -25.36 -10.09 -12.08
C LEU A 47 -24.04 -10.43 -12.78
N LYS A 48 -24.07 -10.73 -14.08
CA LYS A 48 -22.84 -10.99 -14.86
C LYS A 48 -21.89 -9.79 -14.92
N LYS A 49 -22.40 -8.56 -14.88
CA LYS A 49 -21.55 -7.36 -14.80
C LYS A 49 -20.90 -7.25 -13.42
N PHE A 50 -21.68 -7.37 -12.36
CA PHE A 50 -21.15 -7.35 -10.99
C PHE A 50 -20.12 -8.46 -10.73
N GLU A 51 -20.33 -9.67 -11.26
CA GLU A 51 -19.33 -10.75 -11.16
C GLU A 51 -18.01 -10.40 -11.84
N LYS A 52 -18.03 -9.67 -12.96
CA LYS A 52 -16.81 -9.21 -13.63
C LYS A 52 -16.12 -8.12 -12.83
N GLU A 53 -16.87 -7.13 -12.36
CA GLU A 53 -16.36 -6.04 -11.52
C GLU A 53 -15.73 -6.58 -10.24
N LEU A 54 -16.37 -7.53 -9.56
CA LEU A 54 -15.81 -8.19 -8.37
C LEU A 54 -14.49 -8.92 -8.66
N LYS A 55 -14.37 -9.57 -9.82
CA LYS A 55 -13.11 -10.21 -10.23
C LYS A 55 -12.01 -9.19 -10.53
N GLU A 56 -12.35 -8.03 -11.05
CA GLU A 56 -11.40 -6.94 -11.26
C GLU A 56 -10.95 -6.35 -9.93
N TYR A 57 -11.89 -6.06 -9.01
CA TYR A 57 -11.56 -5.61 -7.66
C TYR A 57 -10.67 -6.61 -6.89
N ASP A 58 -10.93 -7.91 -6.98
CA ASP A 58 -10.06 -8.92 -6.33
C ASP A 58 -8.62 -8.90 -6.88
N LYS A 59 -8.46 -8.68 -8.20
CA LYS A 59 -7.13 -8.54 -8.81
C LYS A 59 -6.42 -7.27 -8.33
N ASP A 60 -7.14 -6.15 -8.27
CA ASP A 60 -6.58 -4.88 -7.82
C ASP A 60 -6.17 -4.94 -6.36
N ILE A 61 -7.01 -5.52 -5.49
CA ILE A 61 -6.70 -5.74 -4.07
C ILE A 61 -5.41 -6.57 -3.95
N LYS A 62 -5.29 -7.68 -4.68
CA LYS A 62 -4.05 -8.50 -4.68
C LYS A 62 -2.84 -7.72 -5.16
N MET A 63 -2.96 -6.91 -6.21
CA MET A 63 -1.88 -6.06 -6.68
C MET A 63 -1.44 -5.05 -5.61
N HIS A 64 -2.40 -4.38 -4.96
CA HIS A 64 -2.11 -3.42 -3.90
C HIS A 64 -1.47 -4.09 -2.68
N GLN A 65 -1.95 -5.27 -2.28
CA GLN A 65 -1.35 -6.04 -1.19
C GLN A 65 0.11 -6.38 -1.48
N ASN A 66 0.41 -6.88 -2.69
CA ASN A 66 1.79 -7.17 -3.09
C ASN A 66 2.71 -5.93 -3.05
N LYS A 67 2.18 -4.75 -3.40
CA LYS A 67 2.93 -3.48 -3.31
C LYS A 67 3.20 -3.07 -1.86
N VAL A 68 2.22 -3.24 -0.98
CA VAL A 68 2.36 -2.98 0.47
C VAL A 68 3.44 -3.90 1.04
N ASP A 69 3.34 -5.21 0.81
CA ASP A 69 4.30 -6.20 1.31
C ASP A 69 5.74 -5.91 0.83
N ALA A 70 5.90 -5.50 -0.43
CA ALA A 70 7.20 -5.11 -0.98
C ALA A 70 7.75 -3.84 -0.33
N THR A 71 6.89 -2.88 0.01
CA THR A 71 7.25 -1.63 0.68
C THR A 71 7.62 -1.89 2.14
N ASP A 72 6.88 -2.74 2.84
CA ASP A 72 7.16 -3.13 4.22
C ASP A 72 8.49 -3.84 4.35
N LYS A 73 8.82 -4.76 3.43
CA LYS A 73 10.15 -5.39 3.38
C LYS A 73 11.28 -4.37 3.23
N LYS A 74 11.10 -3.36 2.36
CA LYS A 74 12.07 -2.27 2.20
C LYS A 74 12.18 -1.42 3.47
N LEU A 75 11.05 -1.11 4.11
CA LEU A 75 11.00 -0.35 5.35
C LEU A 75 11.77 -1.05 6.47
N VAL A 76 11.55 -2.36 6.66
CA VAL A 76 12.28 -3.16 7.65
C VAL A 76 13.79 -3.12 7.37
N SER A 77 14.21 -3.33 6.11
CA SER A 77 15.63 -3.27 5.74
C SER A 77 16.25 -1.89 6.01
N LEU A 78 15.55 -0.81 5.68
CA LEU A 78 16.02 0.55 5.93
C LEU A 78 16.10 0.85 7.43
N LYS A 79 15.14 0.36 8.23
CA LYS A 79 15.16 0.52 9.68
C LYS A 79 16.38 -0.16 10.29
N SER A 80 16.69 -1.40 9.90
CA SER A 80 17.90 -2.09 10.37
C SER A 80 19.19 -1.37 9.98
N LYS A 81 19.26 -0.82 8.75
CA LYS A 81 20.41 -0.02 8.32
C LYS A 81 20.56 1.26 9.15
N LYS A 82 19.44 1.92 9.46
CA LYS A 82 19.42 3.12 10.30
C LYS A 82 19.93 2.80 11.71
N GLU A 83 19.45 1.72 12.32
CA GLU A 83 19.89 1.28 13.65
C GLU A 83 21.40 0.99 13.68
N ALA A 84 21.94 0.32 12.64
CA ALA A 84 23.38 0.08 12.51
C ALA A 84 24.19 1.40 12.42
N MET A 85 23.73 2.36 11.61
CA MET A 85 24.38 3.67 11.50
C MET A 85 24.33 4.45 12.81
N GLU A 86 23.22 4.37 13.56
CA GLU A 86 23.10 5.02 14.87
C GLU A 86 24.08 4.42 15.89
N MET A 87 24.29 3.10 15.87
CA MET A 87 25.33 2.46 16.69
C MET A 87 26.74 2.92 16.33
N ASP A 88 27.06 2.99 15.04
CA ASP A 88 28.37 3.47 14.57
C ASP A 88 28.62 4.92 14.99
N ILE A 89 27.62 5.80 14.83
CA ILE A 89 27.69 7.20 15.28
C ILE A 89 27.97 7.27 16.78
N GLN A 90 27.28 6.45 17.59
CA GLN A 90 27.50 6.44 19.03
C GLN A 90 28.92 5.98 19.38
N LYS A 91 29.42 4.93 18.71
CA LYS A 91 30.80 4.46 18.87
C LYS A 91 31.81 5.56 18.54
N TYR A 92 31.65 6.27 17.41
CA TYR A 92 32.54 7.36 17.04
C TYR A 92 32.49 8.53 18.04
N LYS A 93 31.32 8.82 18.63
CA LYS A 93 31.21 9.82 19.70
C LYS A 93 31.99 9.40 20.94
N ASP A 94 31.86 8.14 21.36
CA ASP A 94 32.56 7.61 22.53
C ASP A 94 34.08 7.61 22.31
N GLU A 95 34.55 7.20 21.12
CA GLU A 95 35.95 7.26 20.72
C GLU A 95 36.47 8.70 20.71
N ALA A 96 35.74 9.66 20.14
CA ALA A 96 36.13 11.06 20.12
C ALA A 96 36.28 11.63 21.54
N VAL A 97 35.40 11.27 22.47
CA VAL A 97 35.51 11.64 23.89
C VAL A 97 36.75 10.99 24.53
N ALA A 98 37.02 9.72 24.24
CA ALA A 98 38.20 9.03 24.74
C ALA A 98 39.50 9.68 24.23
N TYR A 99 39.60 9.97 22.93
CA TYR A 99 40.74 10.67 22.35
C TYR A 99 40.92 12.07 22.94
N LYS A 100 39.83 12.82 23.15
CA LYS A 100 39.90 14.14 23.81
C LYS A 100 40.45 14.05 25.22
N LYS A 101 40.01 13.06 26.01
CA LYS A 101 40.54 12.81 27.36
C LYS A 101 42.03 12.44 27.34
N LEU A 102 42.42 11.54 26.43
CA LEU A 102 43.81 11.11 26.27
C LEU A 102 44.71 12.28 25.86
N ALA A 103 44.29 13.10 24.90
CA ALA A 103 45.00 14.29 24.48
C ALA A 103 45.21 15.27 25.65
N HIS A 104 44.16 15.51 26.44
CA HIS A 104 44.25 16.36 27.62
C HIS A 104 45.21 15.81 28.67
N GLN A 105 45.22 14.49 28.90
CA GLN A 105 46.17 13.84 29.80
C GLN A 105 47.62 13.96 29.30
N LYS A 106 47.85 13.77 27.99
CA LYS A 106 49.16 13.92 27.37
C LYS A 106 49.68 15.36 27.47
N MET A 107 48.82 16.36 27.25
CA MET A 107 49.16 17.77 27.46
C MET A 107 49.54 18.05 28.92
N LYS A 108 48.81 17.51 29.91
CA LYS A 108 49.18 17.67 31.33
C LYS A 108 50.52 17.02 31.68
N SER A 109 50.82 15.88 31.07
CA SER A 109 52.06 15.14 31.33
C SER A 109 53.29 15.76 30.67
N HIS A 110 53.09 16.63 29.68
CA HIS A 110 54.15 17.27 28.90
C HIS A 110 53.87 18.78 28.79
N PRO A 111 54.23 19.58 29.82
CA PRO A 111 53.89 21.00 29.86
C PRO A 111 54.35 21.80 28.64
N TRP A 112 55.50 21.44 28.06
CA TRP A 112 56.06 22.06 26.85
C TRP A 112 55.10 22.03 25.65
N ILE A 113 54.19 21.04 25.58
CA ILE A 113 53.18 20.94 24.52
C ILE A 113 52.24 22.14 24.56
N ASN A 114 51.89 22.64 25.74
CA ASN A 114 50.99 23.78 25.89
C ASN A 114 51.67 25.09 25.48
N ASP A 115 52.95 25.23 25.81
CA ASP A 115 53.76 26.41 25.49
C ASP A 115 54.03 26.50 23.98
N GLU A 116 54.27 25.37 23.34
CA GLU A 116 54.61 25.29 21.91
C GLU A 116 53.40 25.06 20.99
N LYS A 117 52.19 24.78 21.51
CA LYS A 117 50.99 24.48 20.70
C LYS A 117 50.72 25.51 19.61
N SER A 118 51.05 26.78 19.86
CA SER A 118 50.88 27.88 18.91
C SER A 118 51.75 27.78 17.65
N HIS A 119 52.76 26.90 17.63
CA HIS A 119 53.65 26.64 16.50
C HIS A 119 53.26 25.39 15.69
N PHE A 120 52.35 24.55 16.21
CA PHE A 120 51.87 23.35 15.52
C PHE A 120 51.02 23.68 14.29
N GLY A 121 51.29 23.00 13.18
CA GLY A 121 50.56 23.15 11.92
C GLY A 121 50.82 24.47 11.19
N LYS A 122 51.74 25.31 11.69
CA LYS A 122 52.14 26.53 10.99
C LYS A 122 53.16 26.20 9.91
N LYS A 123 52.95 26.79 8.73
CA LYS A 123 53.84 26.62 7.59
C LYS A 123 55.25 27.13 7.92
N ASN A 124 56.28 26.38 7.55
CA ASN A 124 57.70 26.70 7.80
C ASN A 124 58.11 26.73 9.29
N THR A 125 57.44 26.00 10.17
CA THR A 125 57.92 25.70 11.53
C THR A 125 58.43 24.25 11.62
N GLU A 126 59.15 23.92 12.69
CA GLU A 126 59.57 22.53 12.98
C GLU A 126 58.37 21.58 13.18
N TYR A 127 57.16 22.13 13.31
CA TYR A 127 55.90 21.41 13.47
C TYR A 127 54.92 21.66 12.31
N ASP A 128 55.45 21.88 11.10
CA ASP A 128 54.66 22.05 9.88
C ASP A 128 54.07 20.71 9.40
N PHE A 129 52.77 20.53 9.59
CA PHE A 129 52.04 19.34 9.13
C PHE A 129 51.34 19.55 7.77
N THR A 130 51.48 20.73 7.15
CA THR A 130 50.72 21.09 5.92
C THR A 130 51.15 20.31 4.67
N GLY A 131 52.25 19.55 4.74
CA GLY A 131 52.76 18.70 3.66
C GLY A 131 52.59 17.18 3.87
N LEU A 132 52.03 16.73 5.00
CA LEU A 132 51.92 15.29 5.29
C LEU A 132 50.68 14.67 4.62
N TRP A 133 50.90 13.98 3.51
CA TRP A 133 49.91 13.13 2.84
C TRP A 133 49.83 11.75 3.52
N LEU A 134 48.80 11.53 4.34
CA LEU A 134 48.45 10.21 4.83
C LEU A 134 47.18 9.73 4.13
N GLY A 135 47.35 8.98 3.03
CA GLY A 135 46.33 8.05 2.52
C GLY A 135 44.99 8.64 2.08
N GLY A 136 44.96 9.82 1.46
CA GLY A 136 43.79 10.31 0.71
C GLY A 136 42.83 11.25 1.45
N LEU A 137 43.17 11.70 2.66
CA LEU A 137 42.48 12.81 3.33
C LEU A 137 43.48 13.92 3.63
N LEU A 138 43.20 15.14 3.13
CA LEU A 138 43.94 16.33 3.52
C LEU A 138 43.66 16.57 5.01
N LEU A 139 44.69 16.45 5.83
CA LEU A 139 44.56 16.59 7.27
C LEU A 139 44.47 18.09 7.62
N GLU A 140 43.31 18.70 7.41
CA GLU A 140 42.98 19.97 8.07
C GLU A 140 42.72 19.68 9.56
N LEU A 141 43.79 19.39 10.31
CA LEU A 141 43.75 19.37 11.77
C LEU A 141 43.61 20.81 12.25
N VAL A 142 42.38 21.31 12.21
CA VAL A 142 42.02 22.55 12.88
C VAL A 142 41.93 22.24 14.37
N PHE A 143 43.04 22.40 15.09
CA PHE A 143 43.05 22.40 16.55
C PHE A 143 42.37 23.68 17.07
N TYR A 144 41.04 23.72 17.10
CA TYR A 144 40.28 24.65 17.94
C TYR A 144 40.17 24.10 19.37
#